data_AF-A0A3N6HGW7-F1
#
_entry.id   AF-A0A3N6HGW7-F1
#
_cell.length_a   1.000
_cell.length_b   1.000
_cell.length_c   1.000
_cell.angle_alpha   90.00
_cell.angle_beta   90.00
_cell.angle_gamma   90.00
#
_symmetry.space_group_name_H-M   'P 1'
#
loop_
_entity.id
_entity.type
_entity.pdbx_description
1 polymer ?
#
loop_
_entity_poly.entity_id
_entity_poly.type
_entity_poly.pdbx_seq_one_letter_code
_entity_poly.pdbx_strand_id
1 'polypeptide(L)'
;MRWALVRVCLAVTVMVVVAFAVPLGLVVKEMASDRAFSNAERQAAAIGPTLSITTDREQLSRAMLSTDAGLAGRMALHIPADDEASELEIGRGRAVHDELDAIRELGRSGILKVLGGSALLAPIALDSGTISIVEVYVPDADVTNGVTTAWIVLAGVGIALVVGSVAVADRLGVRLTQPAERLAGAAHELGEGMLGVRVPEDGPTELRQAAAAFNSMADQVVQLLANERELAADLSHRLRTPLTVLRLNAASDTARRQAPRTGTPPSSGQGAEQSTRVTRPLPGRHRWPACGAFSSAAPAHPSALPYGAAAGVCRGA
;
A
#
# COMPACT_ATOMS: atom_id res chain seq x y z
N MET A 1 11.60 -13.91 5.11
CA MET A 1 11.35 -12.51 4.68
C MET A 1 9.92 -12.02 4.96
N ARG A 2 8.88 -12.78 4.59
CA ARG A 2 7.45 -12.49 4.87
C ARG A 2 7.12 -11.86 6.25
N TRP A 3 7.56 -12.48 7.35
CA TRP A 3 7.32 -11.96 8.71
C TRP A 3 8.00 -10.61 9.01
N ALA A 4 9.13 -10.31 8.35
CA ALA A 4 9.80 -9.03 8.51
C ALA A 4 9.02 -7.91 7.81
N LEU A 5 8.53 -8.16 6.58
CA LEU A 5 7.67 -7.22 5.84
C LEU A 5 6.37 -6.93 6.58
N VAL A 6 5.70 -7.96 7.07
CA VAL A 6 4.45 -7.79 7.85
C VAL A 6 4.71 -7.00 9.12
N ARG A 7 5.81 -7.26 9.86
CA ARG A 7 6.16 -6.48 11.05
C ARG A 7 6.44 -5.01 10.75
N VAL A 8 7.16 -4.71 9.67
CA VAL A 8 7.46 -3.32 9.29
C VAL A 8 6.18 -2.60 8.85
N CYS A 9 5.34 -3.20 8.00
CA CYS A 9 4.05 -2.60 7.62
C CYS A 9 3.14 -2.38 8.82
N LEU A 10 3.06 -3.36 9.74
CA LEU A 10 2.27 -3.21 10.96
C LEU A 10 2.83 -2.10 11.85
N ALA A 11 4.13 -2.05 12.07
CA ALA A 11 4.76 -1.00 12.87
C ALA A 11 4.50 0.40 12.30
N VAL A 12 4.68 0.58 10.99
CA VAL A 12 4.44 1.86 10.31
C VAL A 12 2.96 2.24 10.37
N THR A 13 2.04 1.31 10.10
CA THR A 13 0.60 1.61 10.14
C THR A 13 0.11 1.92 11.54
N VAL A 14 0.53 1.17 12.56
CA VAL A 14 0.22 1.48 13.96
C VAL A 14 0.78 2.85 14.34
N MET A 15 2.03 3.17 13.96
CA MET A 15 2.63 4.48 14.24
C MET A 15 1.81 5.61 13.62
N VAL A 16 1.42 5.49 12.34
CA VAL A 16 0.61 6.51 11.65
C VAL A 16 -0.78 6.65 12.28
N VAL A 17 -1.44 5.52 12.58
CA VAL A 17 -2.76 5.52 13.23
C VAL A 17 -2.69 6.23 14.58
N VAL A 18 -1.71 5.92 15.42
CA VAL A 18 -1.55 6.57 16.73
C VAL A 18 -1.23 8.06 16.57
N ALA A 19 -0.33 8.41 15.64
CA ALA A 19 0.07 9.80 15.39
C ALA A 19 -1.10 10.69 14.95
N PHE A 20 -2.11 10.14 14.25
CA PHE A 20 -3.32 10.88 13.88
C PHE A 20 -4.44 10.76 14.91
N ALA A 21 -4.61 9.59 15.53
CA ALA A 21 -5.70 9.34 16.45
C ALA A 21 -5.57 10.14 17.75
N VAL A 22 -4.35 10.25 18.30
CA VAL A 22 -4.15 10.96 19.56
C VAL A 22 -4.46 12.45 19.44
N PRO A 23 -3.91 13.21 18.47
CA PRO A 23 -4.26 14.62 18.29
C PRO A 23 -5.75 14.82 18.00
N LEU A 24 -6.35 13.98 17.16
CA LEU A 24 -7.77 14.10 16.83
C LEU A 24 -8.65 13.84 18.06
N GLY A 25 -8.31 12.85 18.88
CA GLY A 25 -9.00 12.58 20.14
C GLY A 25 -8.90 13.72 21.14
N LEU A 26 -7.73 14.39 21.22
CA LEU A 26 -7.54 15.59 22.03
C LEU A 26 -8.40 16.75 21.52
N VAL A 27 -8.39 17.02 20.22
CA VAL A 27 -9.20 18.08 19.61
C VAL A 27 -10.69 17.85 19.85
N VAL A 28 -11.18 16.62 19.72
CA VAL A 28 -12.59 16.30 20.01
C VAL A 28 -12.93 16.54 21.48
N LYS A 29 -12.03 16.16 22.40
CA LYS A 29 -12.22 16.41 23.83
C LYS A 29 -12.27 17.91 24.13
N GLU A 30 -11.35 18.68 23.57
CA GLU A 30 -11.29 20.13 23.74
C GLU A 30 -12.53 20.81 23.16
N MET A 31 -12.95 20.40 21.97
CA MET A 31 -14.17 20.93 21.33
C MET A 31 -15.45 20.55 22.09
N ALA A 32 -15.52 19.37 22.72
CA ALA A 32 -16.66 18.99 23.56
C ALA A 32 -16.72 19.85 24.83
N SER A 33 -15.56 20.09 25.45
CA SER A 33 -15.41 20.99 26.59
C SER A 33 -15.85 22.43 26.25
N ASP A 34 -15.32 23.00 25.17
CA ASP A 34 -15.65 24.37 24.74
C ASP A 34 -17.14 24.52 24.43
N ARG A 35 -17.76 23.51 23.80
CA ARG A 35 -19.21 23.51 23.54
C ARG A 35 -20.01 23.49 24.84
N ALA A 36 -19.60 22.69 25.82
CA ALA A 36 -20.27 22.59 27.11
C ALA A 36 -20.21 23.93 27.87
N PHE A 37 -19.03 24.57 27.91
CA PHE A 37 -18.86 25.87 28.56
C PHE A 37 -19.56 27.01 27.81
N SER A 38 -19.48 27.05 26.47
CA SER A 38 -20.21 28.02 25.65
C SER A 38 -21.74 27.92 25.85
N ASN A 39 -22.27 26.70 25.99
CA ASN A 39 -23.69 26.51 26.30
C ASN A 39 -24.05 27.01 27.69
N ALA A 40 -23.19 26.81 28.68
CA ALA A 40 -23.39 27.32 30.03
C ALA A 40 -23.34 28.86 30.07
N GLU A 41 -22.40 29.47 29.35
CA GLU A 41 -22.24 30.92 29.26
C GLU A 41 -23.46 31.58 28.59
N ARG A 42 -23.96 30.99 27.49
CA ARG A 42 -25.22 31.43 26.86
C ARG A 42 -26.41 31.42 27.81
N GLN A 43 -26.52 30.39 28.65
CA GLN A 43 -27.62 30.27 29.62
C GLN A 43 -27.49 31.26 30.77
N ALA A 44 -26.26 31.52 31.24
CA ALA A 44 -26.01 32.57 32.22
C ALA A 44 -26.35 33.96 31.68
N ALA A 45 -25.90 34.27 30.45
CA ALA A 45 -26.17 35.54 29.80
C ALA A 45 -27.66 35.80 29.53
N ALA A 46 -28.47 34.75 29.39
CA ALA A 46 -29.91 34.86 29.18
C ALA A 46 -30.65 35.49 30.38
N ILE A 47 -30.07 35.44 31.58
CA ILE A 47 -30.65 36.01 32.81
C ILE A 47 -30.23 37.47 33.01
N GLY A 48 -29.16 37.92 32.34
CA GLY A 48 -28.64 39.28 32.46
C GLY A 48 -29.70 40.38 32.33
N PRO A 49 -30.57 40.36 31.30
CA PRO A 49 -31.64 41.36 31.16
C PRO A 49 -32.66 41.33 32.30
N THR A 50 -32.90 40.19 32.95
CA THR A 50 -33.80 40.14 34.11
C THR A 50 -33.14 40.72 35.35
N LEU A 51 -31.84 40.46 35.54
CA LEU A 51 -31.04 41.00 36.64
C LEU A 51 -30.89 42.51 36.60
N SER A 52 -30.87 43.12 35.42
CA SER A 52 -30.86 44.58 35.31
C SER A 52 -32.21 45.20 35.68
N ILE A 53 -33.33 44.49 35.45
CA ILE A 53 -34.68 45.04 35.65
C ILE A 53 -35.18 44.83 37.08
N THR A 54 -34.85 43.71 37.71
CA THR A 54 -35.39 43.37 39.03
C THR A 54 -34.43 42.50 39.84
N THR A 55 -34.48 42.66 41.16
CA THR A 55 -33.75 41.84 42.15
C THR A 55 -34.72 40.98 42.97
N ASP A 56 -35.98 40.89 42.54
CA ASP A 56 -37.02 40.13 43.25
C ASP A 56 -36.81 38.61 43.13
N ARG A 57 -36.73 37.92 44.28
CA ARG A 57 -36.49 36.47 44.36
C ARG A 57 -37.48 35.69 43.52
N GLU A 58 -38.75 36.07 43.51
CA GLU A 58 -39.79 35.31 42.82
C GLU A 58 -39.64 35.44 41.30
N GLN A 59 -39.44 36.65 40.79
CA GLN A 59 -39.21 36.90 39.35
C GLN A 59 -37.92 36.24 38.85
N LEU A 60 -36.83 36.32 39.62
CA LEU A 60 -35.56 35.71 39.24
C LEU A 60 -35.64 34.19 39.25
N SER A 61 -36.34 33.60 40.23
CA SER A 61 -36.58 32.16 40.24
C SER A 61 -37.36 31.68 39.00
N ARG A 62 -38.39 32.44 38.56
CA ARG A 62 -39.13 32.13 37.33
C ARG A 62 -38.26 32.28 36.08
N ALA A 63 -37.42 33.31 36.03
CA ALA A 63 -36.48 33.51 34.92
C ALA A 63 -35.43 32.38 34.86
N MET A 64 -34.87 31.97 36.01
CA MET A 64 -33.98 30.81 36.08
C MET A 64 -34.67 29.54 35.58
N LEU A 65 -35.90 29.27 36.03
CA LEU A 65 -36.71 28.12 35.58
C LEU A 65 -37.14 28.20 34.10
N SER A 66 -36.90 29.31 33.40
CA SER A 66 -37.08 29.38 31.94
C SER A 66 -35.86 28.89 31.15
N THR A 67 -34.71 28.70 31.83
CA THR A 67 -33.48 28.15 31.23
C THR A 67 -33.33 26.66 31.52
N ASP A 68 -32.68 25.93 30.62
CA ASP A 68 -32.43 24.49 30.79
C ASP A 68 -31.59 24.19 32.06
N ALA A 69 -30.59 25.01 32.35
CA ALA A 69 -29.76 24.88 33.55
C ALA A 69 -30.56 25.16 34.83
N GLY A 70 -31.44 26.16 34.84
CA GLY A 70 -32.29 26.43 36.00
C GLY A 70 -33.34 25.33 36.22
N LEU A 71 -33.98 24.83 35.16
CA LEU A 71 -34.89 23.67 35.25
C LEU A 71 -34.19 22.42 35.79
N ALA A 72 -32.94 22.19 35.39
CA ALA A 72 -32.13 21.07 35.87
C ALA A 72 -31.57 21.28 37.30
N GLY A 73 -31.82 22.43 37.96
CA GLY A 73 -31.24 22.75 39.26
C GLY A 73 -29.72 22.89 39.23
N ARG A 74 -29.19 23.28 38.07
CA ARG A 74 -27.75 23.46 37.78
C ARG A 74 -27.34 24.93 37.76
N MET A 75 -28.22 25.84 38.15
CA MET A 75 -27.95 27.26 38.14
C MET A 75 -28.13 27.85 39.54
N ALA A 76 -27.25 28.76 39.91
CA ALA A 76 -27.37 29.57 41.11
C ALA A 76 -27.03 31.02 40.79
N LEU A 77 -27.55 31.91 41.60
CA LEU A 77 -27.35 33.34 41.49
C LEU A 77 -26.88 33.86 42.84
N HIS A 78 -25.79 34.61 42.81
CA HIS A 78 -25.12 35.18 43.97
C HIS A 78 -25.14 36.70 43.86
N ILE A 79 -26.18 37.33 44.42
CA ILE A 79 -26.33 38.78 44.45
C ILE A 79 -25.71 39.29 45.76
N PRO A 80 -24.63 40.09 45.71
CA PRO A 80 -24.04 40.68 46.91
C PRO A 80 -25.02 41.66 47.57
N ALA A 81 -24.86 41.86 48.87
CA ALA A 81 -25.57 42.92 49.57
C ALA A 81 -25.13 44.30 49.05
N ASP A 82 -26.07 45.19 48.84
CA ASP A 82 -25.86 46.61 48.50
C ASP A 82 -26.62 47.48 49.52
N ASP A 83 -26.42 48.79 49.52
CA ASP A 83 -26.98 49.71 50.53
C ASP A 83 -28.52 49.61 50.70
N GLU A 84 -29.25 49.07 49.70
CA GLU A 84 -30.71 48.81 49.75
C GLU A 84 -31.12 47.32 49.82
N ALA A 85 -30.22 46.36 49.59
CA ALA A 85 -30.57 44.94 49.41
C ALA A 85 -29.66 43.99 50.21
N SER A 86 -30.27 42.98 50.85
CA SER A 86 -29.52 41.91 51.54
C SER A 86 -28.91 40.92 50.55
N GLU A 87 -27.81 40.27 50.95
CA GLU A 87 -27.18 39.18 50.19
C GLU A 87 -28.24 38.12 49.84
N LEU A 88 -28.38 37.85 48.54
CA LEU A 88 -29.44 36.99 48.02
C LEU A 88 -28.82 35.87 47.19
N GLU A 89 -28.85 34.67 47.76
CA GLU A 89 -28.57 33.43 47.03
C GLU A 89 -29.89 32.80 46.54
N ILE A 90 -29.95 32.50 45.23
CA ILE A 90 -31.05 31.78 44.60
C ILE A 90 -30.49 30.54 43.90
N GLY A 91 -31.03 29.37 44.20
CA GLY A 91 -30.60 28.11 43.59
C GLY A 91 -29.66 27.30 44.50
N ARG A 92 -28.81 26.47 43.88
CA ARG A 92 -27.78 25.69 44.59
C ARG A 92 -26.40 26.13 44.15
N GLY A 93 -25.79 27.04 44.91
CA GLY A 93 -24.39 27.38 44.76
C GLY A 93 -23.49 26.20 45.12
N ARG A 94 -22.47 25.96 44.31
CA ARG A 94 -21.39 25.00 44.58
C ARG A 94 -20.04 25.69 44.67
N ALA A 95 -19.95 26.97 44.30
CA ALA A 95 -18.75 27.78 44.40
C ALA A 95 -18.46 28.19 45.85
N VAL A 96 -17.18 28.38 46.15
CA VAL A 96 -16.71 28.90 47.45
C VAL A 96 -16.74 30.43 47.39
N HIS A 97 -17.12 31.09 48.48
CA HIS A 97 -17.25 32.55 48.58
C HIS A 97 -15.96 33.30 48.15
N ASP A 98 -14.78 32.79 48.52
CA ASP A 98 -13.49 33.37 48.16
C ASP A 98 -13.27 33.46 46.63
N GLU A 99 -13.79 32.48 45.88
CA GLU A 99 -13.70 32.48 44.41
C GLU A 99 -14.76 33.37 43.77
N LEU A 100 -15.94 33.50 44.39
CA LEU A 100 -16.96 34.46 43.96
C LEU A 100 -16.39 35.88 44.05
N ASP A 101 -15.71 36.22 45.14
CA ASP A 101 -15.12 37.54 45.32
C ASP A 101 -13.97 37.80 44.35
N ALA A 102 -13.10 36.80 44.11
CA ALA A 102 -12.06 36.90 43.09
C ALA A 102 -12.65 37.17 41.68
N ILE A 103 -13.71 36.47 41.29
CA ILE A 103 -14.36 36.67 39.98
C ILE A 103 -15.06 38.03 39.89
N ARG A 104 -15.65 38.52 40.99
CA ARG A 104 -16.20 39.89 41.07
C ARG A 104 -15.11 40.94 40.84
N GLU A 105 -13.97 40.83 41.51
CA GLU A 105 -12.86 41.77 41.37
C GLU A 105 -12.25 41.74 39.96
N LEU A 106 -12.11 40.55 39.36
CA LEU A 106 -11.58 40.41 38.01
C LEU A 106 -12.57 40.87 36.92
N GLY A 107 -13.87 40.85 37.19
CA GLY A 107 -14.92 41.21 36.24
C GLY A 107 -14.95 40.33 34.98
N ARG A 108 -14.43 39.09 35.06
CA ARG A 108 -14.35 38.14 33.94
C ARG A 108 -14.88 36.78 34.34
N SER A 109 -15.45 36.04 33.38
CA SER A 109 -15.93 34.69 33.64
C SER A 109 -14.80 33.76 34.05
N GLY A 110 -15.11 32.84 34.97
CA GLY A 110 -14.17 31.86 35.51
C GLY A 110 -14.77 30.47 35.54
N ILE A 111 -13.89 29.46 35.53
CA ILE A 111 -14.30 28.06 35.63
C ILE A 111 -13.65 27.48 36.88
N LEU A 112 -14.49 27.00 37.80
CA LEU A 112 -14.09 26.28 39.00
C LEU A 112 -14.32 24.78 38.82
N LYS A 113 -13.35 23.95 39.17
CA LYS A 113 -13.56 22.50 39.28
C LYS A 113 -14.27 22.18 40.60
N VAL A 114 -15.45 21.58 40.52
CA VAL A 114 -16.26 21.18 41.68
C VAL A 114 -16.50 19.67 41.66
N LEU A 115 -17.13 19.13 42.71
CA LEU A 115 -17.43 17.70 42.78
C LEU A 115 -18.37 17.28 41.62
N GLY A 116 -17.91 16.33 40.80
CA GLY A 116 -18.67 15.75 39.68
C GLY A 116 -18.81 16.62 38.42
N GLY A 117 -18.14 17.78 38.37
CA GLY A 117 -18.25 18.68 37.21
C GLY A 117 -17.40 19.94 37.34
N SER A 118 -17.79 20.97 36.61
CA SER A 118 -17.19 22.30 36.69
C SER A 118 -18.30 23.34 36.86
N ALA A 119 -18.06 24.38 37.65
CA ALA A 119 -18.96 25.52 37.80
C ALA A 119 -18.42 26.68 36.96
N LEU A 120 -19.22 27.17 36.03
CA LEU A 120 -18.95 28.41 35.30
C LEU A 120 -19.50 29.58 36.12
N LEU A 121 -18.65 30.54 36.43
CA LEU A 121 -18.97 31.78 37.14
C LEU A 121 -19.00 32.91 36.13
N ALA A 122 -20.19 33.46 35.86
CA ALA A 122 -20.38 34.56 34.92
C ALA A 122 -20.76 35.84 35.69
N PRO A 123 -19.87 36.85 35.74
CA PRO A 123 -20.20 38.13 36.34
C PRO A 123 -21.16 38.92 35.44
N ILE A 124 -22.20 39.48 36.04
CA ILE A 124 -23.20 40.33 35.40
C ILE A 124 -23.31 41.62 36.21
N ALA A 125 -23.08 42.75 35.54
CA ALA A 125 -23.25 44.06 36.15
C ALA A 125 -24.75 44.37 36.31
N LEU A 126 -25.12 44.83 37.50
CA LEU A 126 -26.45 45.37 37.78
C LEU A 126 -26.48 46.88 37.51
N ASP A 127 -27.68 47.42 37.34
CA ASP A 127 -27.89 48.88 37.18
C ASP A 127 -27.48 49.66 38.45
N SER A 128 -27.41 48.98 39.61
CA SER A 128 -26.90 49.55 40.87
C SER A 128 -25.37 49.78 40.88
N GLY A 129 -24.64 49.28 39.87
CA GLY A 129 -23.18 49.33 39.82
C GLY A 129 -22.48 48.15 40.49
N THR A 130 -23.23 47.24 41.10
CA THR A 130 -22.72 46.02 41.76
C THR A 130 -22.63 44.85 40.78
N ILE A 131 -21.72 43.89 41.02
CA ILE A 131 -21.54 42.71 40.17
C ILE A 131 -22.19 41.49 40.83
N SER A 132 -23.24 40.96 40.20
CA SER A 132 -23.83 39.67 40.55
C SER A 132 -23.12 38.55 39.81
N ILE A 133 -22.99 37.38 40.44
CA ILE A 133 -22.44 36.19 39.78
C ILE A 133 -23.56 35.21 39.48
N VAL A 134 -23.67 34.81 38.22
CA VAL A 134 -24.46 33.63 37.82
C VAL A 134 -23.54 32.44 37.78
N GLU A 135 -23.83 31.44 38.60
CA GLU A 135 -23.14 30.16 38.63
C GLU A 135 -23.93 29.14 37.78
N VAL A 136 -23.26 28.48 36.84
CA VAL A 136 -23.83 27.37 36.06
C VAL A 136 -22.97 26.12 36.21
N TYR A 137 -23.54 25.06 36.77
CA TYR A 137 -22.91 23.76 36.94
C TYR A 137 -22.97 22.93 35.65
N VAL A 138 -21.80 22.53 35.16
CA VAL A 138 -21.59 21.68 34.00
C VAL A 138 -21.09 20.31 34.47
N PRO A 139 -21.91 19.25 34.39
CA PRO A 139 -21.49 17.89 34.75
C PRO A 139 -20.35 17.38 33.86
N ASP A 140 -19.48 16.54 34.40
CA ASP A 140 -18.39 15.90 33.61
C ASP A 140 -18.92 15.05 32.45
N ALA A 141 -20.14 14.54 32.56
CA ALA A 141 -20.82 13.81 31.48
C ALA A 141 -21.10 14.68 30.26
N ASP A 142 -21.39 15.99 30.43
CA ASP A 142 -21.65 16.90 29.31
C ASP A 142 -20.35 17.31 28.61
N VAL A 143 -19.26 17.45 29.37
CA VAL A 143 -17.91 17.74 28.86
C VAL A 143 -17.32 16.55 28.08
N THR A 144 -17.70 15.32 28.46
CA THR A 144 -17.22 14.08 27.82
C THR A 144 -18.21 13.50 26.81
N ASN A 145 -19.38 14.14 26.64
CA ASN A 145 -20.40 13.67 25.71
C ASN A 145 -19.86 13.69 24.27
N GLY A 146 -20.04 12.59 23.54
CA GLY A 146 -19.51 12.42 22.19
C GLY A 146 -18.01 12.06 22.11
N VAL A 147 -17.22 12.28 23.17
CA VAL A 147 -15.80 11.90 23.20
C VAL A 147 -15.66 10.38 23.11
N THR A 148 -16.43 9.62 23.88
CA THR A 148 -16.42 8.14 23.85
C THR A 148 -16.79 7.60 22.46
N THR A 149 -17.83 8.16 21.83
CA THR A 149 -18.24 7.77 20.47
C THR A 149 -17.13 8.06 19.46
N ALA A 150 -16.49 9.23 19.55
CA ALA A 150 -15.36 9.57 18.70
C ALA A 150 -14.18 8.60 18.89
N TRP A 151 -13.83 8.25 20.12
CA TRP A 151 -12.79 7.25 20.40
C TRP A 151 -13.14 5.87 19.85
N ILE A 152 -14.39 5.42 19.96
CA ILE A 152 -14.84 4.15 19.39
C ILE A 152 -14.72 4.15 17.87
N VAL A 153 -15.17 5.21 17.19
CA VAL A 153 -15.06 5.35 15.74
C VAL A 153 -13.59 5.38 15.32
N LEU A 154 -12.76 6.14 16.02
CA LEU A 154 -11.33 6.28 15.74
C LEU A 154 -10.58 4.97 15.93
N ALA A 155 -10.89 4.23 17.00
CA ALA A 155 -10.36 2.89 17.25
C ALA A 155 -10.82 1.91 16.17
N GLY A 156 -12.10 1.95 15.78
CA GLY A 156 -12.65 1.11 14.71
C GLY A 156 -11.96 1.33 13.37
N VAL A 157 -11.78 2.59 12.97
CA VAL A 157 -11.04 2.97 11.75
C VAL A 157 -9.58 2.54 11.84
N GLY A 158 -8.93 2.77 12.99
CA GLY A 158 -7.55 2.36 13.23
C GLY A 158 -7.35 0.84 13.07
N ILE A 159 -8.23 0.04 13.69
CA ILE A 159 -8.21 -1.42 13.56
C ILE A 159 -8.42 -1.84 12.10
N ALA A 160 -9.40 -1.24 11.40
CA ALA A 160 -9.66 -1.55 10.00
C ALA A 160 -8.43 -1.26 9.10
N LEU A 161 -7.73 -0.15 9.34
CA LEU A 161 -6.50 0.18 8.62
C LEU A 161 -5.36 -0.80 8.90
N VAL A 162 -5.18 -1.22 10.15
CA VAL A 162 -4.15 -2.22 10.51
C VAL A 162 -4.46 -3.58 9.88
N VAL A 163 -5.71 -4.04 9.97
CA VAL A 163 -6.12 -5.31 9.34
C VAL A 163 -5.96 -5.23 7.82
N GLY A 164 -6.38 -4.12 7.21
CA GLY A 164 -6.20 -3.87 5.78
C GLY A 164 -4.73 -3.88 5.35
N SER A 165 -3.84 -3.23 6.12
CA SER A 165 -2.41 -3.17 5.80
C SER A 165 -1.74 -4.54 5.87
N VAL A 166 -2.07 -5.32 6.90
CA VAL A 166 -1.56 -6.69 7.07
C VAL A 166 -2.06 -7.59 5.95
N ALA A 167 -3.34 -7.52 5.61
CA ALA A 167 -3.91 -8.31 4.51
C ALA A 167 -3.27 -7.97 3.16
N VAL A 168 -3.02 -6.68 2.89
CA VAL A 168 -2.35 -6.23 1.67
C VAL A 168 -0.89 -6.68 1.65
N ALA A 169 -0.15 -6.50 2.76
CA ALA A 169 1.24 -6.91 2.87
C ALA A 169 1.42 -8.43 2.71
N ASP A 170 0.55 -9.23 3.30
CA ASP A 170 0.57 -10.70 3.18
C ASP A 170 0.26 -11.13 1.74
N ARG A 171 -0.76 -10.53 1.11
CA ARG A 171 -1.13 -10.84 -0.28
C ARG A 171 -0.04 -10.47 -1.28
N LEU A 172 0.63 -9.33 -1.09
CA LEU A 172 1.80 -8.93 -1.88
C LEU A 172 2.99 -9.85 -1.64
N GLY A 173 3.25 -10.21 -0.38
CA GLY A 173 4.26 -11.16 0.01
C GLY A 173 4.09 -12.49 -0.74
N VAL A 174 2.93 -13.12 -0.63
CA VAL A 174 2.65 -14.41 -1.29
C VAL A 174 2.81 -14.31 -2.82
N ARG A 175 2.30 -13.24 -3.45
CA ARG A 175 2.35 -13.10 -4.92
C ARG A 175 3.74 -12.79 -5.48
N LEU A 176 4.63 -12.20 -4.70
CA LEU A 176 5.97 -11.81 -5.16
C LEU A 176 7.06 -12.77 -4.67
N THR A 177 7.04 -13.12 -3.38
CA THR A 177 8.12 -13.92 -2.80
C THR A 177 8.04 -15.38 -3.22
N GLN A 178 6.84 -15.94 -3.36
CA GLN A 178 6.70 -17.38 -3.67
C GLN A 178 7.21 -17.72 -5.09
N PRO A 179 6.84 -16.99 -6.17
CA PRO A 179 7.39 -17.29 -7.50
C PRO A 179 8.89 -16.97 -7.59
N ALA A 180 9.36 -15.93 -6.90
CA ALA A 180 10.79 -15.59 -6.84
C ALA A 180 11.63 -16.68 -6.13
N GLU A 181 11.16 -17.21 -4.99
CA GLU A 181 11.80 -18.33 -4.29
C GLU A 181 11.83 -19.59 -5.17
N ARG A 182 10.75 -19.88 -5.92
CA ARG A 182 10.72 -20.99 -6.88
C ARG A 182 11.72 -20.82 -8.02
N LEU A 183 11.80 -19.63 -8.61
CA LEU A 183 12.75 -19.33 -9.68
C LEU A 183 14.19 -19.45 -9.18
N ALA A 184 14.49 -18.94 -7.98
CA ALA A 184 15.80 -19.06 -7.36
C ALA A 184 16.18 -20.52 -7.09
N GLY A 185 15.24 -21.33 -6.58
CA GLY A 185 15.43 -22.76 -6.37
C GLY A 185 15.71 -23.50 -7.67
N ALA A 186 14.89 -23.27 -8.70
CA ALA A 186 15.07 -23.90 -10.00
C ALA A 186 16.39 -23.53 -10.68
N ALA A 187 16.85 -22.29 -10.54
CA ALA A 187 18.14 -21.87 -11.03
C ALA A 187 19.31 -22.59 -10.32
N HIS A 188 19.16 -22.84 -9.02
CA HIS A 188 20.13 -23.63 -8.27
C HIS A 188 20.16 -25.08 -8.74
N GLU A 189 18.99 -25.73 -8.88
CA GLU A 189 18.87 -27.10 -9.35
C GLU A 189 19.43 -27.29 -10.77
N LEU A 190 19.16 -26.35 -11.67
CA LEU A 190 19.73 -26.36 -13.02
C LEU A 190 21.27 -26.26 -12.98
N GLY A 191 21.82 -25.43 -12.08
CA GLY A 191 23.26 -25.31 -11.85
C GLY A 191 23.90 -26.58 -11.26
N GLU A 192 23.15 -27.38 -10.51
CA GLU A 192 23.58 -28.69 -10.01
C GLU A 192 23.47 -29.81 -11.05
N GLY A 193 23.00 -29.50 -12.27
CA GLY A 193 22.89 -30.46 -13.37
C GLY A 193 21.52 -31.12 -13.51
N MET A 194 20.50 -30.68 -12.77
CA MET A 194 19.12 -31.13 -12.96
C MET A 194 18.47 -30.40 -14.15
N LEU A 195 18.75 -30.90 -15.35
CA LEU A 195 18.40 -30.23 -16.62
C LEU A 195 16.89 -30.20 -16.96
N GLY A 196 16.08 -31.03 -16.30
CA GLY A 196 14.63 -31.12 -16.52
C GLY A 196 13.80 -30.10 -15.74
N VAL A 197 14.42 -29.29 -14.89
CA VAL A 197 13.71 -28.37 -13.99
C VAL A 197 13.13 -27.20 -14.79
N ARG A 198 11.84 -26.92 -14.61
CA ARG A 198 11.15 -25.80 -15.24
C ARG A 198 10.29 -25.06 -14.22
N VAL A 199 10.13 -23.76 -14.41
CA VAL A 199 9.41 -22.88 -13.48
C VAL A 199 8.06 -22.49 -14.10
N PRO A 200 6.95 -22.58 -13.35
CA PRO A 200 5.66 -22.10 -13.84
C PRO A 200 5.66 -20.58 -14.01
N GLU A 201 5.08 -20.10 -15.10
CA GLU A 201 4.96 -18.67 -15.42
C GLU A 201 3.81 -18.00 -14.66
N ASP A 202 3.92 -17.99 -13.33
CA ASP A 202 2.93 -17.43 -12.42
C ASP A 202 3.39 -16.08 -11.82
N GLY A 203 2.43 -15.26 -11.39
CA GLY A 203 2.67 -14.01 -10.67
C GLY A 203 2.62 -12.76 -11.56
N PRO A 204 3.24 -11.64 -11.11
CA PRO A 204 3.30 -10.39 -11.86
C PRO A 204 4.00 -10.54 -13.21
N THR A 205 3.74 -9.62 -14.13
CA THR A 205 4.26 -9.61 -15.49
C THR A 205 5.77 -9.77 -15.56
N GLU A 206 6.48 -9.14 -14.64
CA GLU A 206 7.94 -9.12 -14.56
C GLU A 206 8.48 -10.51 -14.18
N LEU A 207 7.83 -11.18 -13.21
CA LEU A 207 8.21 -12.54 -12.80
C LEU A 207 7.86 -13.57 -13.87
N ARG A 208 6.74 -13.40 -14.57
CA ARG A 208 6.37 -14.25 -15.70
C ARG A 208 7.40 -14.19 -16.83
N GLN A 209 7.83 -12.98 -17.19
CA GLN A 209 8.87 -12.78 -18.20
C GLN A 209 10.20 -13.41 -17.77
N ALA A 210 10.58 -13.28 -16.50
CA ALA A 210 11.77 -13.92 -15.97
C ALA A 210 11.68 -15.46 -15.99
N ALA A 211 10.53 -16.03 -15.64
CA ALA A 211 10.28 -17.47 -15.70
C ALA A 211 10.36 -18.01 -17.14
N ALA A 212 9.74 -17.31 -18.11
CA ALA A 212 9.81 -17.65 -19.52
C ALA A 212 11.25 -17.62 -20.05
N ALA A 213 12.01 -16.57 -19.71
CA ALA A 213 13.42 -16.44 -20.11
C ALA A 213 14.29 -17.54 -19.49
N PHE A 214 14.06 -17.89 -18.21
CA PHE A 214 14.74 -19.00 -17.55
C PHE A 214 14.46 -20.34 -18.24
N ASN A 215 13.20 -20.65 -18.53
CA ASN A 215 12.81 -21.89 -19.21
C ASN A 215 13.47 -21.99 -20.59
N SER A 216 13.48 -20.90 -21.37
CA SER A 216 14.14 -20.84 -22.67
C SER A 216 15.65 -21.06 -22.58
N MET A 217 16.31 -20.46 -21.59
CA MET A 217 17.74 -20.69 -21.34
C MET A 217 18.01 -22.16 -20.99
N ALA A 218 17.17 -22.74 -20.14
CA ALA A 218 17.32 -24.13 -19.73
C ALA A 218 17.08 -25.12 -20.89
N ASP A 219 16.19 -24.80 -21.83
CA ASP A 219 16.01 -25.58 -23.06
C ASP A 219 17.25 -25.51 -23.96
N GLN A 220 17.84 -24.31 -24.11
CA GLN A 220 19.07 -24.13 -24.89
C GLN A 220 20.24 -24.93 -24.30
N VAL A 221 20.38 -24.96 -22.97
CA VAL A 221 21.42 -25.75 -22.29
C VAL A 221 21.22 -27.24 -22.55
N VAL A 222 19.99 -27.75 -22.47
CA VAL A 222 19.68 -29.15 -22.80
C VAL A 222 20.08 -29.47 -24.24
N GLN A 223 19.74 -28.60 -25.18
CA GLN A 223 20.05 -28.81 -26.60
C GLN A 223 21.56 -28.80 -26.87
N LEU A 224 22.31 -27.89 -26.24
CA LEU A 224 23.76 -27.82 -26.36
C LEU A 224 24.44 -29.09 -25.84
N LEU A 225 24.02 -29.59 -24.67
CA LEU A 225 24.54 -30.83 -24.10
C LEU A 225 24.15 -32.06 -24.92
N ALA A 226 22.97 -32.09 -25.52
CA ALA A 226 22.56 -33.15 -26.43
C ALA A 226 23.44 -33.17 -27.69
N ASN A 227 23.68 -32.01 -28.30
CA ASN A 227 24.55 -31.87 -29.47
C ASN A 227 26.00 -32.28 -29.14
N GLU A 228 26.52 -31.90 -27.97
CA GLU A 228 27.87 -32.29 -27.54
C GLU A 228 27.99 -33.81 -27.39
N ARG A 229 26.98 -34.47 -26.82
CA ARG A 229 26.93 -35.93 -26.68
C ARG A 229 26.87 -36.64 -28.03
N GLU A 230 26.07 -36.13 -28.97
CA GLU A 230 25.97 -36.68 -30.33
C GLU A 230 27.30 -36.53 -31.10
N LEU A 231 27.93 -35.36 -31.01
CA LEU A 231 29.25 -35.11 -31.61
C LEU A 231 30.32 -36.04 -31.00
N ALA A 232 30.34 -36.20 -29.68
CA ALA A 232 31.27 -37.10 -29.00
C ALA A 232 31.05 -38.56 -29.43
N ALA A 233 29.80 -38.97 -29.65
CA ALA A 233 29.47 -40.31 -30.15
C ALA A 233 29.91 -40.52 -31.61
N ASP A 234 29.66 -39.57 -32.50
CA ASP A 234 30.10 -39.64 -33.91
C ASP A 234 31.62 -39.66 -34.01
N LEU A 235 32.32 -38.80 -33.26
CA LEU A 235 33.78 -38.80 -33.18
C LEU A 235 34.32 -40.14 -32.68
N SER A 236 33.73 -40.70 -31.62
CA SER A 236 34.11 -42.03 -31.10
C SER A 236 33.91 -43.12 -32.15
N HIS A 237 32.83 -43.06 -32.92
CA HIS A 237 32.55 -44.01 -33.99
C HIS A 237 33.58 -43.90 -35.13
N ARG A 238 33.86 -42.68 -35.59
CA ARG A 238 34.81 -42.41 -36.68
C ARG A 238 36.25 -42.71 -36.32
N LEU A 239 36.65 -42.63 -35.06
CA LEU A 239 37.99 -43.02 -34.60
C LEU A 239 38.15 -44.54 -34.42
N ARG A 240 37.06 -45.25 -34.09
CA ARG A 240 37.09 -46.71 -33.89
C ARG A 240 37.38 -47.47 -35.19
N THR A 241 36.83 -47.01 -36.31
CA THR A 241 37.02 -47.61 -37.64
C THR A 241 38.50 -47.62 -38.09
N PRO A 242 39.23 -46.48 -38.14
CA PRO A 242 40.64 -46.47 -38.52
C PRO A 242 41.55 -47.16 -37.50
N LEU A 243 41.25 -47.07 -36.20
CA LEU A 243 42.02 -47.80 -35.18
C LEU A 243 41.89 -49.32 -35.33
N THR A 244 40.72 -49.81 -35.75
CA THR A 244 40.51 -51.24 -36.04
C THR A 244 41.33 -51.66 -37.26
N VAL A 245 41.39 -50.82 -38.30
CA VAL A 245 42.22 -51.06 -39.50
C VAL A 245 43.71 -51.07 -39.15
N LEU A 246 44.19 -50.14 -38.33
CA LEU A 246 45.58 -50.11 -37.89
C LEU A 246 45.94 -51.35 -37.04
N ARG A 247 45.03 -51.80 -36.17
CA ARG A 247 45.21 -53.05 -35.42
C ARG A 247 45.23 -54.28 -36.30
N LEU A 248 44.36 -54.35 -37.31
CA LEU A 248 44.33 -55.45 -38.28
C LEU A 248 45.61 -55.48 -39.13
N ASN A 249 46.08 -54.32 -39.61
CA ASN A 249 47.33 -54.23 -40.36
C ASN A 249 48.53 -54.66 -39.49
N ALA A 250 48.62 -54.18 -38.24
CA ALA A 250 49.68 -54.59 -37.33
C ALA A 250 49.65 -56.11 -37.03
N ALA A 251 48.46 -56.70 -36.87
CA ALA A 251 48.29 -58.15 -36.70
C ALA A 251 48.63 -58.94 -37.98
N SER A 252 48.36 -58.39 -39.17
CA SER A 252 48.71 -59.02 -40.44
C SER A 252 50.22 -59.01 -40.71
N ASP A 253 50.93 -57.97 -40.28
CA ASP A 253 52.38 -57.86 -40.40
C ASP A 253 53.11 -58.86 -39.50
N THR A 254 52.61 -59.10 -38.28
CA THR A 254 53.12 -60.15 -37.40
C THR A 254 52.82 -61.54 -37.96
N ALA A 255 51.62 -61.77 -38.52
CA ALA A 255 51.29 -63.02 -39.21
C ALA A 255 52.16 -63.26 -40.45
N ARG A 256 52.45 -62.22 -41.25
CA ARG A 256 53.34 -62.30 -42.43
C ARG A 256 54.78 -62.60 -42.05
N ARG A 257 55.26 -62.11 -40.90
CA ARG A 257 56.61 -62.45 -40.40
C ARG A 257 56.75 -63.90 -39.92
N GLN A 258 55.65 -64.58 -39.60
CA GLN A 258 55.65 -65.98 -39.16
C GLN A 258 55.36 -66.98 -40.29
N ALA A 259 55.09 -66.51 -41.52
CA ALA A 259 54.89 -67.38 -42.67
C ALA A 259 56.23 -68.05 -43.09
N PRO A 260 56.30 -69.39 -43.16
CA PRO A 260 57.51 -70.10 -43.59
C PRO A 260 57.88 -69.74 -45.04
N ARG A 261 59.15 -69.37 -45.27
CA ARG A 261 59.68 -69.12 -46.61
C ARG A 261 59.83 -70.43 -47.38
N THR A 262 58.79 -70.83 -48.10
CA THR A 262 58.92 -71.82 -49.19
C THR A 262 58.88 -71.05 -50.52
N GLY A 263 60.03 -70.94 -51.18
CA GLY A 263 60.18 -70.19 -52.43
C GLY A 263 59.78 -71.01 -53.66
N THR A 264 59.01 -70.40 -54.55
CA THR A 264 58.99 -70.66 -56.01
C THR A 264 58.19 -69.54 -56.71
N PRO A 265 58.63 -69.02 -57.88
CA PRO A 265 57.90 -68.01 -58.63
C PRO A 265 56.99 -68.66 -59.69
N PRO A 266 55.87 -68.02 -60.11
CA PRO A 266 55.23 -68.35 -61.37
C PRO A 266 55.40 -67.26 -62.43
N SER A 267 55.48 -67.77 -63.65
CA SER A 267 55.63 -67.10 -64.95
C SER A 267 54.35 -66.45 -65.47
N SER A 268 54.58 -65.50 -66.39
CA SER A 268 53.66 -64.78 -67.26
C SER A 268 52.61 -65.60 -68.04
N GLY A 269 51.43 -65.00 -68.27
CA GLY A 269 50.42 -65.44 -69.25
C GLY A 269 49.28 -64.42 -69.42
N GLN A 270 48.95 -64.11 -70.68
CA GLN A 270 48.10 -63.04 -71.24
C GLN A 270 46.58 -63.11 -70.92
N GLY A 271 45.88 -61.98 -71.13
CA GLY A 271 44.68 -61.99 -71.99
C GLY A 271 43.40 -61.27 -71.51
N ALA A 272 42.95 -60.34 -72.37
CA ALA A 272 41.56 -59.94 -72.67
C ALA A 272 40.90 -58.71 -72.01
N GLU A 273 40.51 -57.84 -72.94
CA GLU A 273 39.64 -56.66 -72.94
C GLU A 273 38.31 -56.81 -72.18
N GLN A 274 37.79 -55.72 -71.59
CA GLN A 274 36.53 -55.15 -72.09
C GLN A 274 36.29 -53.69 -71.65
N SER A 275 35.85 -52.92 -72.64
CA SER A 275 35.42 -51.52 -72.61
C SER A 275 34.08 -51.33 -71.89
N THR A 276 33.95 -50.30 -71.05
CA THR A 276 32.84 -49.34 -71.20
C THR A 276 33.19 -47.97 -70.63
N ARG A 277 33.02 -47.02 -71.53
CA ARG A 277 33.22 -45.58 -71.50
C ARG A 277 31.97 -44.91 -70.93
N VAL A 278 32.09 -44.09 -69.87
CA VAL A 278 31.24 -42.89 -69.71
C VAL A 278 32.09 -41.76 -69.15
N THR A 279 32.49 -40.89 -70.08
CA THR A 279 32.94 -39.53 -69.86
C THR A 279 31.72 -38.61 -69.76
N ARG A 280 31.72 -37.64 -68.85
CA ARG A 280 31.96 -36.24 -69.23
C ARG A 280 32.08 -35.26 -68.04
N PRO A 281 32.72 -34.09 -68.27
CA PRO A 281 33.25 -33.22 -67.22
C PRO A 281 32.60 -31.80 -67.17
N LEU A 282 32.79 -31.12 -66.02
CA LEU A 282 33.05 -29.67 -65.77
C LEU A 282 32.00 -28.60 -66.26
N PRO A 283 32.12 -27.28 -65.94
CA PRO A 283 32.63 -26.55 -64.76
C PRO A 283 31.73 -25.37 -64.27
N GLY A 284 32.03 -24.84 -63.08
CA GLY A 284 32.29 -23.41 -62.78
C GLY A 284 31.30 -22.25 -63.11
N ARG A 285 30.92 -21.56 -62.02
CA ARG A 285 31.02 -20.09 -61.75
C ARG A 285 29.90 -19.09 -62.17
N HIS A 286 29.48 -18.34 -61.14
CA HIS A 286 28.96 -16.95 -61.06
C HIS A 286 27.51 -16.63 -61.46
N ARG A 287 26.76 -15.95 -60.55
CA ARG A 287 26.53 -14.48 -60.50
C ARG A 287 25.28 -14.13 -59.65
N TRP A 288 25.42 -13.26 -58.64
CA TRP A 288 24.33 -12.43 -58.06
C TRP A 288 24.36 -11.04 -58.74
N PRO A 289 23.45 -10.07 -58.47
CA PRO A 289 21.98 -10.00 -58.59
C PRO A 289 21.52 -8.79 -59.46
N ALA A 290 20.21 -8.60 -59.72
CA ALA A 290 19.54 -7.27 -59.80
C ALA A 290 18.04 -7.32 -60.22
N CYS A 291 17.26 -6.51 -59.51
CA CYS A 291 16.13 -5.65 -59.91
C CYS A 291 14.87 -6.20 -60.62
N GLY A 292 13.73 -6.00 -59.92
CA GLY A 292 12.75 -5.00 -60.38
C GLY A 292 11.48 -5.52 -61.06
N ALA A 293 10.40 -5.67 -60.29
CA ALA A 293 9.04 -5.49 -60.81
C ALA A 293 8.18 -4.83 -59.74
N PHE A 294 8.21 -3.50 -59.81
CA PHE A 294 7.25 -2.56 -59.24
C PHE A 294 5.94 -2.73 -60.02
N SER A 295 4.81 -3.03 -59.37
CA SER A 295 3.49 -2.84 -59.98
C SER A 295 2.60 -2.10 -59.00
N SER A 296 2.36 -0.85 -59.37
CA SER A 296 1.44 0.11 -58.79
C SER A 296 0.00 -0.21 -59.18
N ALA A 297 -0.90 -0.24 -58.20
CA ALA A 297 -2.30 0.13 -58.42
C ALA A 297 -2.82 0.83 -57.16
N ALA A 298 -3.06 2.14 -57.31
CA ALA A 298 -3.81 3.03 -56.43
C ALA A 298 -4.90 3.69 -57.31
N PRO A 299 -5.77 4.58 -56.81
CA PRO A 299 -6.61 4.56 -55.62
C PRO A 299 -8.09 4.91 -55.95
N ALA A 300 -9.04 4.69 -55.03
CA ALA A 300 -10.32 5.42 -55.03
C ALA A 300 -11.00 5.44 -53.64
N HIS A 301 -10.88 6.61 -53.01
CA HIS A 301 -11.78 7.37 -52.12
C HIS A 301 -13.32 7.12 -52.25
N PRO A 302 -14.21 7.89 -51.57
CA PRO A 302 -14.33 8.26 -50.15
C PRO A 302 -15.82 8.27 -49.67
N SER A 303 -16.12 8.34 -48.37
CA SER A 303 -17.29 9.07 -47.79
C SER A 303 -17.27 8.92 -46.26
N ALA A 304 -17.14 10.00 -45.47
CA ALA A 304 -18.21 10.94 -45.08
C ALA A 304 -19.07 10.33 -43.92
N LEU A 305 -19.28 10.93 -42.75
CA LEU A 305 -19.25 12.33 -42.28
C LEU A 305 -19.18 12.41 -40.73
N PRO A 306 -19.00 13.62 -40.17
CA PRO A 306 -18.68 13.98 -38.77
C PRO A 306 -19.87 14.58 -38.01
N TYR A 307 -19.69 14.90 -36.72
CA TYR A 307 -20.33 15.97 -35.89
C TYR A 307 -19.86 15.72 -34.45
N GLY A 308 -19.42 16.64 -33.58
CA GLY A 308 -19.26 18.09 -33.45
C GLY A 308 -18.71 18.28 -32.00
N ALA A 309 -18.42 19.42 -31.41
CA ALA A 309 -18.37 20.83 -31.76
C ALA A 309 -17.66 21.49 -30.56
N ALA A 310 -16.91 22.56 -30.84
CA ALA A 310 -16.26 23.40 -29.85
C ALA A 310 -17.28 24.26 -29.06
N ALA A 311 -16.93 24.64 -27.83
CA ALA A 311 -17.48 25.82 -27.18
C ALA A 311 -16.42 26.46 -26.28
N GLY A 312 -15.75 27.49 -26.82
CA GLY A 312 -15.24 28.60 -26.03
C GLY A 312 -16.26 29.74 -26.07
N VAL A 313 -16.58 30.33 -24.93
CA VAL A 313 -17.30 31.60 -24.83
C VAL A 313 -16.67 32.43 -23.72
N CYS A 314 -16.07 33.55 -24.12
CA CYS A 314 -15.85 34.72 -23.28
C CYS A 314 -17.18 35.37 -22.91
N ARG A 315 -17.33 35.84 -21.67
CA ARG A 315 -18.21 36.97 -21.35
C ARG A 315 -17.62 37.73 -20.17
N GLY A 316 -17.36 39.01 -20.38
CA GLY A 316 -16.98 39.95 -19.32
C GLY A 316 -18.19 40.50 -18.58
N ALA A 317 -17.92 40.95 -17.35
CA ALA A 317 -18.40 42.17 -16.71
C ALA A 317 -17.38 42.50 -15.62
#